data_AF-A0A2V5MBF8-F1
#
_entry.id   AF-A0A2V5MBF8-F1
#
_cell.length_a   1.000
_cell.length_b   1.000
_cell.length_c   1.000
_cell.angle_alpha   90.00
_cell.angle_beta   90.00
_cell.angle_gamma   90.00
#
_symmetry.space_group_name_H-M   'P 1'
#
loop_
_entity.id
_entity.type
_entity.pdbx_description
1 polymer ?
#
loop_
_entity_poly.entity_id
_entity_poly.type
_entity_poly.pdbx_seq_one_letter_code
_entity_poly.pdbx_strand_id
1 'polypeptide(L)'
;DHVHVHFANRAAHTAVSLKEISGIPFSVTAHGQDFMKDLGSDDLLREICAAAEFVAAETDYSRDLLCQRCPDSAAKIHRVYNGIDVERFPAPALATMNHVPRIISIGRLVEFKGFEHVIDACAELARRGFDFSCDIIGDGPLRDRLRLKVDSLNLSSRVNLLGSLSQGAVLEKLQTADIFALASVTDAEGASDVFPTVIVEAMASVRPVISTRLAGIPELVIDGETGLLVSPADTAALTEALQKLLCDRELRVRYGCAGRARIEQHFRIEHTVAPLLKLFEQGCSRRPVGDVHASHSEAATEVAYLIDRWPDNDLPLLERELEQMKQHHVPIIPFVCELDSRQRFTHAMEEIAPSLEFLPDAMVIEAEWRANSGLAQSLEEDRAQQRDRAPSAIFLRQARFALVLRRLLRDKKVSHVHATSSRALVCTLMLKNLLNVTVSATIERRPPLPRTWIEVALPQCAGGRVHDRKLLEAEHRSFVLDKTGRFHLTSHTKFWRQWAELLVGWSCRGQESKACAERAKQVE
;
A
#
# COMPACT_ATOMS: atom_id res chain seq x y z
N ASP A 1 5.05 0.91 -20.15
CA ASP A 1 4.09 1.00 -21.27
C ASP A 1 2.70 1.46 -20.86
N HIS A 2 2.14 0.98 -19.75
CA HIS A 2 0.81 1.38 -19.29
C HIS A 2 0.67 1.27 -17.77
N VAL A 3 -0.15 2.11 -17.15
CA VAL A 3 -0.47 2.06 -15.72
C VAL A 3 -1.93 1.64 -15.52
N HIS A 4 -2.18 0.54 -14.80
CA HIS A 4 -3.54 0.17 -14.39
C HIS A 4 -3.74 0.49 -12.92
N VAL A 5 -4.74 1.31 -12.61
CA VAL A 5 -5.02 1.76 -11.25
C VAL A 5 -6.30 1.13 -10.74
N HIS A 6 -6.26 0.66 -9.51
CA HIS A 6 -7.47 0.34 -8.77
C HIS A 6 -7.92 1.55 -7.96
N PHE A 7 -9.23 1.70 -7.90
CA PHE A 7 -9.96 2.79 -7.28
C PHE A 7 -9.97 4.10 -8.07
N ALA A 8 -11.16 4.55 -8.46
CA ALA A 8 -11.35 5.81 -9.18
C ALA A 8 -11.27 7.05 -8.27
N ASN A 9 -10.38 7.03 -7.27
CA ASN A 9 -10.20 8.11 -6.30
C ASN A 9 -8.82 8.78 -6.48
N ARG A 10 -8.18 9.19 -5.37
CA ARG A 10 -6.87 9.85 -5.35
C ARG A 10 -5.80 9.10 -6.15
N ALA A 11 -5.82 7.76 -6.15
CA ALA A 11 -4.87 6.96 -6.93
C ALA A 11 -5.02 7.20 -8.45
N ALA A 12 -6.25 7.22 -8.95
CA ALA A 12 -6.52 7.49 -10.35
C ALA A 12 -6.19 8.95 -10.73
N HIS A 13 -6.42 9.91 -9.83
CA HIS A 13 -6.00 11.29 -10.05
C HIS A 13 -4.46 11.42 -10.15
N THR A 14 -3.70 10.69 -9.34
CA THR A 14 -2.23 10.62 -9.50
C THR A 14 -1.84 10.06 -10.87
N ALA A 15 -2.58 9.09 -11.40
CA ALA A 15 -2.32 8.56 -12.74
C ALA A 15 -2.64 9.53 -13.87
N VAL A 16 -3.63 10.41 -13.69
CA VAL A 16 -3.85 11.55 -14.60
C VAL A 16 -2.60 12.42 -14.65
N SER A 17 -2.08 12.84 -13.50
CA SER A 17 -0.84 13.66 -13.45
C SER A 17 0.36 12.93 -14.04
N LEU A 18 0.50 11.63 -13.77
CA LEU A 18 1.60 10.82 -14.31
C LEU A 18 1.53 10.74 -15.85
N LYS A 19 0.33 10.59 -16.42
CA LYS A 19 0.13 10.56 -17.88
C LYS A 19 0.55 11.89 -18.50
N GLU A 20 0.16 13.02 -17.91
CA GLU A 20 0.55 14.35 -18.40
C GLU A 20 2.06 14.59 -18.35
N ILE A 21 2.74 14.12 -17.30
CA ILE A 21 4.18 14.32 -17.10
C ILE A 21 5.01 13.38 -17.99
N SER A 22 4.65 12.10 -18.03
CA SER A 22 5.48 11.04 -18.63
C SER A 22 5.00 10.59 -20.01
N GLY A 23 3.78 10.93 -20.40
CA GLY A 23 3.12 10.39 -21.59
C GLY A 23 2.70 8.91 -21.46
N ILE A 24 2.92 8.26 -20.31
CA ILE A 24 2.55 6.87 -20.09
C ILE A 24 1.01 6.80 -19.90
N PRO A 25 0.27 6.06 -20.75
CA PRO A 25 -1.17 5.92 -20.63
C PRO A 25 -1.57 5.19 -19.36
N PHE A 26 -2.82 5.41 -18.93
CA PHE A 26 -3.39 4.68 -17.81
C PHE A 26 -4.82 4.22 -18.07
N SER A 27 -5.27 3.27 -17.25
CA SER A 27 -6.65 2.79 -17.15
C SER A 27 -7.03 2.62 -15.69
N VAL A 28 -8.32 2.54 -15.39
CA VAL A 28 -8.80 2.43 -14.00
C VAL A 28 -9.83 1.33 -13.85
N THR A 29 -9.76 0.57 -12.76
CA THR A 29 -10.89 -0.24 -12.26
C THR A 29 -11.59 0.55 -11.16
N ALA A 30 -12.84 0.94 -11.42
CA ALA A 30 -13.67 1.70 -10.51
C ALA A 30 -14.47 0.75 -9.61
N HIS A 31 -14.30 0.89 -8.30
CA HIS A 31 -14.99 0.11 -7.29
C HIS A 31 -16.12 0.95 -6.69
N GLY A 32 -17.26 0.34 -6.39
CA GLY A 32 -18.48 1.09 -6.02
C GLY A 32 -18.28 2.32 -5.10
N GLN A 33 -17.61 2.16 -3.96
CA GLN A 33 -17.47 3.25 -2.99
C GLN A 33 -16.65 4.44 -3.49
N ASP A 34 -15.64 4.21 -4.33
CA ASP A 34 -14.68 5.25 -4.69
C ASP A 34 -15.32 6.37 -5.52
N PHE A 35 -16.18 6.03 -6.47
CA PHE A 35 -16.84 6.98 -7.34
C PHE A 35 -18.23 7.38 -6.86
N MET A 36 -18.86 6.56 -6.00
CA MET A 36 -20.17 6.91 -5.43
C MET A 36 -20.05 7.88 -4.25
N LYS A 37 -19.01 7.77 -3.42
CA LYS A 37 -18.86 8.56 -2.18
C LYS A 37 -17.51 9.27 -2.07
N ASP A 38 -16.40 8.57 -2.30
CA ASP A 38 -15.08 9.09 -1.91
C ASP A 38 -14.61 10.31 -2.74
N LEU A 39 -15.06 10.43 -3.98
CA LEU A 39 -14.70 11.54 -4.86
C LEU A 39 -15.38 12.86 -4.50
N GLY A 40 -16.59 12.83 -3.92
CA GLY A 40 -17.38 14.01 -3.56
C GLY A 40 -17.83 14.92 -4.71
N SER A 41 -17.24 14.82 -5.91
CA SER A 41 -17.58 15.56 -7.12
C SER A 41 -17.50 14.68 -8.36
N ASP A 42 -18.52 14.79 -9.22
CA ASP A 42 -18.54 14.13 -10.52
C ASP A 42 -17.53 14.75 -11.51
N ASP A 43 -17.03 15.97 -11.28
CA ASP A 43 -16.08 16.62 -12.19
C ASP A 43 -14.73 15.90 -12.23
N LEU A 44 -14.22 15.53 -11.05
CA LEU A 44 -13.00 14.75 -10.93
C LEU A 44 -13.18 13.34 -11.53
N LEU A 45 -14.35 12.73 -11.33
CA LEU A 45 -14.68 11.45 -11.95
C LEU A 45 -14.67 11.55 -13.48
N ARG A 46 -15.30 12.60 -14.05
CA ARG A 46 -15.29 12.86 -15.49
C ARG A 46 -13.88 13.10 -16.03
N GLU A 47 -13.05 13.85 -15.31
CA GLU A 47 -11.64 14.05 -15.66
C GLU A 47 -10.88 12.71 -15.74
N ILE A 48 -10.99 11.90 -14.70
CA ILE A 48 -10.36 10.57 -14.64
C ILE A 48 -10.85 9.70 -15.80
N CYS A 49 -12.17 9.59 -16.00
CA CYS A 49 -12.75 8.77 -17.07
C CYS A 49 -12.39 9.27 -18.47
N ALA A 50 -12.29 10.58 -18.68
CA ALA A 50 -11.89 11.16 -19.95
C ALA A 50 -10.42 10.86 -20.27
N ALA A 51 -9.54 11.01 -19.26
CA ALA A 51 -8.10 10.82 -19.40
C ALA A 51 -7.68 9.34 -19.48
N ALA A 52 -8.47 8.42 -18.92
CA ALA A 52 -8.20 6.99 -19.01
C ALA A 52 -8.34 6.46 -20.46
N GLU A 53 -7.52 5.46 -20.81
CA GLU A 53 -7.69 4.71 -22.06
C GLU A 53 -8.94 3.84 -22.01
N PHE A 54 -9.20 3.23 -20.86
CA PHE A 54 -10.44 2.53 -20.54
C PHE A 54 -10.71 2.54 -19.04
N VAL A 55 -11.99 2.34 -18.71
CA VAL A 55 -12.51 2.24 -17.34
C VAL A 55 -13.18 0.88 -17.19
N ALA A 56 -12.71 0.07 -16.25
CA ALA A 56 -13.32 -1.19 -15.87
C ALA A 56 -14.29 -0.98 -14.71
N ALA A 57 -15.52 -1.46 -14.86
CA ALA A 57 -16.57 -1.42 -13.85
C ALA A 57 -16.92 -2.83 -13.38
N GLU A 58 -17.01 -3.03 -12.07
CA GLU A 58 -17.15 -4.36 -11.46
C GLU A 58 -18.46 -5.08 -11.82
N THR A 59 -19.49 -4.34 -12.23
CA THR A 59 -20.86 -4.83 -12.46
C THR A 59 -21.51 -4.09 -13.63
N ASP A 60 -22.54 -4.66 -14.23
CA ASP A 60 -23.38 -3.94 -15.18
C ASP A 60 -24.02 -2.71 -14.50
N TYR A 61 -24.44 -2.84 -13.23
CA TYR A 61 -24.92 -1.71 -12.43
C TYR A 61 -23.90 -0.55 -12.35
N SER A 62 -22.65 -0.84 -11.96
CA SER A 62 -21.59 0.18 -11.88
C SER A 62 -21.26 0.76 -13.24
N ARG A 63 -21.22 -0.06 -14.29
CA ARG A 63 -20.97 0.39 -15.65
C ARG A 63 -22.03 1.42 -16.05
N ASP A 64 -23.30 1.10 -15.85
CA ASP A 64 -24.41 1.96 -16.25
C ASP A 64 -24.43 3.27 -15.44
N LEU A 65 -24.14 3.19 -14.14
CA LEU A 65 -24.01 4.37 -13.29
C LEU A 65 -22.84 5.28 -13.71
N LEU A 66 -21.68 4.69 -14.04
CA LEU A 66 -20.53 5.43 -14.56
C LEU A 66 -20.85 6.07 -15.91
N CYS A 67 -21.50 5.36 -16.83
CA CYS A 67 -21.94 5.90 -18.10
C CYS A 67 -22.93 7.06 -17.92
N GLN A 68 -23.81 6.99 -16.93
CA GLN A 68 -24.76 8.07 -16.63
C GLN A 68 -24.04 9.32 -16.09
N ARG A 69 -23.01 9.16 -15.25
CA ARG A 69 -22.24 10.27 -14.67
C ARG A 69 -21.19 10.85 -15.63
N CYS A 70 -20.67 10.02 -16.53
CA CYS A 70 -19.61 10.32 -17.48
C CYS A 70 -20.02 9.95 -18.92
N PRO A 71 -21.07 10.59 -19.48
CA PRO A 71 -21.64 10.20 -20.77
C PRO A 71 -20.64 10.30 -21.92
N ASP A 72 -19.75 11.30 -21.90
CA ASP A 72 -18.72 11.52 -22.92
C ASP A 72 -17.66 10.39 -22.95
N SER A 73 -17.55 9.64 -21.86
CA SER A 73 -16.60 8.53 -21.73
C SER A 73 -17.29 7.15 -21.78
N ALA A 74 -18.60 7.09 -22.03
CA ALA A 74 -19.38 5.84 -22.01
C ALA A 74 -18.80 4.74 -22.90
N ALA A 75 -18.25 5.11 -24.06
CA ALA A 75 -17.63 4.16 -24.99
C ALA A 75 -16.36 3.47 -24.44
N LYS A 76 -15.73 4.05 -23.42
CA LYS A 76 -14.52 3.54 -22.75
C LYS A 76 -14.82 2.78 -21.46
N ILE A 77 -16.08 2.74 -21.02
CA ILE A 77 -16.48 2.12 -19.77
C ILE A 77 -16.97 0.69 -20.05
N HIS A 78 -16.24 -0.29 -19.53
CA HIS A 78 -16.47 -1.71 -19.80
C HIS A 78 -16.75 -2.45 -18.50
N ARG A 79 -17.68 -3.41 -18.54
CA ARG A 79 -17.87 -4.31 -17.41
C ARG A 79 -16.73 -5.33 -17.35
N VAL A 80 -16.06 -5.41 -16.20
CA VAL A 80 -15.10 -6.45 -15.84
C VAL A 80 -15.42 -6.93 -14.44
N TYR A 81 -15.94 -8.15 -14.29
CA TYR A 81 -16.22 -8.72 -12.97
C TYR A 81 -14.93 -8.96 -12.19
N ASN A 82 -14.96 -8.79 -10.87
CA ASN A 82 -13.92 -9.38 -10.03
C ASN A 82 -14.04 -10.90 -10.09
N GLY A 83 -12.89 -11.56 -10.25
CA GLY A 83 -12.82 -13.01 -10.21
C GLY A 83 -12.40 -13.54 -8.86
N ILE A 84 -12.67 -14.83 -8.64
CA ILE A 84 -12.19 -15.57 -7.50
C ILE A 84 -11.34 -16.75 -7.95
N ASP A 85 -10.28 -17.04 -7.19
CA ASP A 85 -9.59 -18.31 -7.27
C ASP A 85 -10.40 -19.37 -6.52
N VAL A 86 -11.12 -20.17 -7.29
CA VAL A 86 -12.08 -21.17 -6.83
C VAL A 86 -11.39 -22.33 -6.08
N GLU A 87 -10.10 -22.57 -6.33
CA GLU A 87 -9.34 -23.66 -5.69
C GLU A 87 -9.10 -23.38 -4.20
N ARG A 88 -9.07 -22.10 -3.82
CA ARG A 88 -8.96 -21.66 -2.42
C ARG A 88 -10.22 -21.94 -1.59
N PHE A 89 -11.33 -22.32 -2.22
CA PHE A 89 -12.62 -22.57 -1.58
C PHE A 89 -13.08 -23.99 -1.89
N PRO A 90 -12.46 -25.03 -1.32
CA PRO A 90 -12.87 -26.40 -1.62
C PRO A 90 -14.28 -26.65 -1.10
N ALA A 91 -15.05 -27.44 -1.88
CA ALA A 91 -16.38 -27.84 -1.47
C ALA A 91 -16.32 -28.61 -0.14
N PRO A 92 -17.19 -28.30 0.84
CA PRO A 92 -17.22 -29.05 2.09
C PRO A 92 -17.65 -30.49 1.84
N ALA A 93 -17.14 -31.41 2.65
CA ALA A 93 -17.58 -32.80 2.61
C ALA A 93 -19.10 -32.88 2.86
N LEU A 94 -19.84 -33.56 2.00
CA LEU A 94 -21.32 -33.67 2.04
C LEU A 94 -21.88 -34.21 3.38
N ALA A 95 -21.04 -34.77 4.25
CA ALA A 95 -21.40 -35.49 5.46
C ALA A 95 -21.57 -34.64 6.74
N THR A 96 -21.29 -33.33 6.73
CA THR A 96 -21.26 -32.51 7.96
C THR A 96 -22.20 -31.30 7.90
N MET A 97 -23.50 -31.55 7.74
CA MET A 97 -24.51 -30.50 7.97
C MET A 97 -24.85 -30.49 9.47
N ASN A 98 -24.90 -29.30 10.07
CA ASN A 98 -25.11 -29.18 11.51
C ASN A 98 -26.52 -29.67 11.90
N HIS A 99 -26.63 -30.26 13.09
CA HIS A 99 -27.94 -30.60 13.68
C HIS A 99 -28.77 -29.33 13.94
N VAL A 100 -28.11 -28.25 14.37
CA VAL A 100 -28.66 -26.91 14.50
C VAL A 100 -28.10 -26.06 13.36
N PRO A 101 -28.92 -25.55 12.43
CA PRO A 101 -28.42 -24.77 11.30
C PRO A 101 -27.61 -23.55 11.73
N ARG A 102 -26.47 -23.33 11.08
CA ARG A 102 -25.58 -22.19 11.31
C ARG A 102 -25.71 -21.16 10.20
N ILE A 103 -26.15 -19.96 10.55
CA ILE A 103 -26.13 -18.77 9.72
C ILE A 103 -24.77 -18.08 9.89
N ILE A 104 -24.22 -17.55 8.80
CA ILE A 104 -23.00 -16.74 8.83
C ILE A 104 -23.19 -15.45 8.03
N SER A 105 -22.70 -14.34 8.57
CA SER A 105 -22.73 -13.02 7.93
C SER A 105 -21.36 -12.38 8.11
N ILE A 106 -20.75 -11.91 7.01
CA ILE A 106 -19.34 -11.50 7.02
C ILE A 106 -19.20 -10.13 6.33
N GLY A 107 -18.46 -9.21 6.94
CA GLY A 107 -18.13 -7.92 6.34
C GLY A 107 -17.75 -6.85 7.37
N ARG A 108 -17.30 -5.68 6.89
CA ARG A 108 -17.06 -4.50 7.75
C ARG A 108 -18.35 -4.12 8.48
N LEU A 109 -18.30 -3.88 9.79
CA LEU A 109 -19.49 -3.52 10.58
C LEU A 109 -19.88 -2.04 10.36
N VAL A 110 -20.45 -1.77 9.19
CA VAL A 110 -20.92 -0.46 8.71
C VAL A 110 -22.38 -0.57 8.24
N GLU A 111 -23.07 0.57 8.14
CA GLU A 111 -24.53 0.63 7.98
C GLU A 111 -25.05 -0.11 6.74
N PHE A 112 -24.45 0.15 5.58
CA PHE A 112 -24.88 -0.44 4.31
C PHE A 112 -24.69 -1.97 4.22
N LYS A 113 -24.04 -2.62 5.19
CA LYS A 113 -24.01 -4.09 5.29
C LYS A 113 -25.29 -4.69 5.89
N GLY A 114 -26.09 -3.87 6.58
CA GLY A 114 -27.40 -4.25 7.09
C GLY A 114 -27.39 -5.38 8.13
N PHE A 115 -26.32 -5.54 8.90
CA PHE A 115 -26.26 -6.54 9.99
C PHE A 115 -27.40 -6.38 11.01
N GLU A 116 -27.94 -5.17 11.17
CA GLU A 116 -29.10 -4.92 12.03
C GLU A 116 -30.34 -5.67 11.58
N HIS A 117 -30.59 -5.74 10.27
CA HIS A 117 -31.71 -6.50 9.70
C HIS A 117 -31.51 -7.99 9.88
N VAL A 118 -30.27 -8.49 9.79
CA VAL A 118 -29.93 -9.89 10.09
C VAL A 118 -30.24 -10.21 11.56
N ILE A 119 -29.83 -9.33 12.49
CA ILE A 119 -30.12 -9.50 13.93
C ILE A 119 -31.62 -9.46 14.21
N ASP A 120 -32.36 -8.52 13.60
CA ASP A 120 -33.81 -8.43 13.77
C ASP A 120 -34.52 -9.68 13.22
N ALA A 121 -34.06 -10.20 12.08
CA ALA A 121 -34.60 -11.43 11.52
C ALA A 121 -34.32 -12.64 12.42
N CYS A 122 -33.13 -12.72 13.03
CA CYS A 122 -32.80 -13.72 14.04
C CYS A 122 -33.70 -13.60 15.29
N ALA A 123 -34.02 -12.40 15.75
CA ALA A 123 -34.93 -12.19 16.88
C ALA A 123 -36.33 -12.76 16.57
N GLU A 124 -36.84 -12.48 15.38
CA GLU A 124 -38.14 -12.97 14.95
C GLU A 124 -38.16 -14.50 14.80
N LEU A 125 -37.10 -15.10 14.25
CA LEU A 125 -36.96 -16.56 14.17
C LEU A 125 -36.93 -17.21 15.57
N ALA A 126 -36.20 -16.62 16.51
CA ALA A 126 -36.13 -17.10 17.88
C ALA A 126 -37.51 -17.00 18.56
N ARG A 127 -38.25 -15.91 18.33
CA ARG A 127 -39.62 -15.72 18.83
C ARG A 127 -40.60 -16.76 18.27
N ARG A 128 -40.41 -17.19 17.01
CA ARG A 128 -41.17 -18.26 16.35
C ARG A 128 -40.77 -19.67 16.79
N GLY A 129 -39.72 -19.81 17.63
CA GLY A 129 -39.29 -21.08 18.18
C GLY A 129 -38.35 -21.89 17.29
N PHE A 130 -37.72 -21.27 16.28
CA PHE A 130 -36.71 -21.95 15.46
C PHE A 130 -35.37 -22.05 16.19
N ASP A 131 -34.69 -23.18 16.01
CA ASP A 131 -33.33 -23.37 16.52
C ASP A 131 -32.28 -23.08 15.45
N PHE A 132 -31.30 -22.26 15.79
CA PHE A 132 -30.22 -21.82 14.91
C PHE A 132 -29.09 -21.18 15.74
N SER A 133 -27.91 -21.07 15.12
CA SER A 133 -26.84 -20.16 15.54
C SER A 133 -26.48 -19.19 14.41
N CYS A 134 -26.00 -18.00 14.74
CA CYS A 134 -25.62 -16.96 13.79
C CYS A 134 -24.26 -16.37 14.17
N ASP A 135 -23.26 -16.54 13.32
CA ASP A 135 -21.94 -15.95 13.49
C ASP A 135 -21.82 -14.69 12.60
N ILE A 136 -21.56 -13.54 13.21
CA ILE A 136 -21.25 -12.28 12.52
C ILE A 136 -19.75 -12.03 12.62
N ILE A 137 -19.07 -11.98 11.47
CA ILE A 137 -17.61 -11.83 11.38
C ILE A 137 -17.28 -10.48 10.75
N GLY A 138 -16.38 -9.75 11.42
CA GLY A 138 -15.91 -8.44 10.99
C GLY A 138 -15.75 -7.48 12.16
N ASP A 139 -15.19 -6.32 11.86
CA ASP A 139 -15.09 -5.20 12.80
C ASP A 139 -15.50 -3.89 12.11
N GLY A 140 -15.78 -2.86 12.90
CA GLY A 140 -16.20 -1.57 12.38
C GLY A 140 -16.95 -0.72 13.40
N PRO A 141 -17.29 0.52 13.01
CA PRO A 141 -17.89 1.52 13.91
C PRO A 141 -19.22 1.07 14.53
N LEU A 142 -19.95 0.14 13.91
CA LEU A 142 -21.22 -0.35 14.44
C LEU A 142 -21.09 -1.47 15.47
N ARG A 143 -19.88 -1.97 15.77
CA ARG A 143 -19.69 -3.15 16.63
C ARG A 143 -20.42 -3.06 17.97
N ASP A 144 -20.25 -1.95 18.69
CA ASP A 144 -20.88 -1.76 19.99
C ASP A 144 -22.40 -1.65 19.89
N ARG A 145 -22.91 -0.98 18.86
CA ARG A 145 -24.35 -0.85 18.59
C ARG A 145 -24.98 -2.21 18.31
N LEU A 146 -24.33 -3.03 17.48
CA LEU A 146 -24.78 -4.38 17.16
C LEU A 146 -24.75 -5.30 18.39
N ARG A 147 -23.71 -5.23 19.22
CA ARG A 147 -23.62 -5.99 20.48
C ARG A 147 -24.78 -5.64 21.43
N LEU A 148 -25.00 -4.34 21.68
CA LEU A 148 -26.10 -3.88 22.53
C LEU A 148 -27.47 -4.34 22.01
N LYS A 149 -27.64 -4.39 20.68
CA LYS A 149 -28.87 -4.88 20.05
C LYS A 149 -29.06 -6.39 20.24
N VAL A 150 -28.00 -7.18 20.12
CA VAL A 150 -28.05 -8.62 20.43
C VAL A 150 -28.46 -8.85 21.89
N ASP A 151 -27.87 -8.10 22.81
CA ASP A 151 -28.17 -8.22 24.23
C ASP A 151 -29.60 -7.77 24.56
N SER A 152 -30.07 -6.64 24.01
CA SER A 152 -31.42 -6.13 24.25
C SER A 152 -32.53 -7.04 23.70
N LEU A 153 -32.23 -7.79 22.64
CA LEU A 153 -33.12 -8.79 22.05
C LEU A 153 -32.97 -10.18 22.68
N ASN A 154 -32.15 -10.33 23.73
CA ASN A 154 -31.85 -11.60 24.40
C ASN A 154 -31.33 -12.70 23.45
N LEU A 155 -30.50 -12.31 22.48
CA LEU A 155 -29.97 -13.20 21.44
C LEU A 155 -28.56 -13.70 21.72
N SER A 156 -27.94 -13.37 22.85
CA SER A 156 -26.52 -13.64 23.12
C SER A 156 -26.15 -15.13 23.15
N SER A 157 -27.13 -16.05 23.28
CA SER A 157 -26.91 -17.50 23.16
C SER A 157 -26.99 -18.02 21.71
N ARG A 158 -27.46 -17.20 20.78
CA ARG A 158 -27.71 -17.56 19.37
C ARG A 158 -26.88 -16.75 18.38
N VAL A 159 -26.59 -15.49 18.68
CA VAL A 159 -25.88 -14.56 17.79
C VAL A 159 -24.52 -14.19 18.39
N ASN A 160 -23.44 -14.51 17.68
CA ASN A 160 -22.07 -14.25 18.12
C ASN A 160 -21.41 -13.19 17.23
N LEU A 161 -20.87 -12.13 17.83
CA LEU A 161 -19.99 -11.19 17.13
C LEU A 161 -18.53 -11.61 17.33
N LEU A 162 -17.92 -12.18 16.30
CA LEU A 162 -16.60 -12.81 16.39
C LEU A 162 -15.42 -11.84 16.19
N GLY A 163 -15.68 -10.59 15.82
CA GLY A 163 -14.64 -9.63 15.45
C GLY A 163 -14.01 -9.95 14.09
N SER A 164 -12.90 -9.29 13.78
CA SER A 164 -12.12 -9.59 12.56
C SER A 164 -11.36 -10.90 12.71
N LEU A 165 -11.45 -11.77 11.70
CA LEU A 165 -10.72 -13.04 11.64
C LEU A 165 -9.76 -13.05 10.45
N SER A 166 -8.76 -13.95 10.48
CA SER A 166 -7.89 -14.20 9.33
C SER A 166 -8.67 -14.84 8.17
N GLN A 167 -8.17 -14.70 6.95
CA GLN A 167 -8.84 -15.28 5.77
C GLN A 167 -9.05 -16.80 5.89
N GLY A 168 -8.07 -17.52 6.45
CA GLY A 168 -8.20 -18.95 6.72
C GLY A 168 -9.31 -19.28 7.72
N ALA A 169 -9.40 -18.53 8.82
CA ALA A 169 -10.46 -18.71 9.82
C ALA A 169 -11.86 -18.33 9.27
N VAL A 170 -11.94 -17.32 8.40
CA VAL A 170 -13.19 -17.00 7.68
C VAL A 170 -13.62 -18.16 6.78
N LEU A 171 -12.67 -18.76 6.06
CA LEU A 171 -12.94 -19.92 5.20
C LEU A 171 -13.42 -21.13 6.02
N GLU A 172 -12.77 -21.46 7.14
CA GLU A 172 -13.20 -22.53 8.04
C GLU A 172 -14.64 -22.30 8.56
N LYS A 173 -14.95 -21.05 8.89
CA LYS A 173 -16.31 -20.67 9.31
C LYS A 173 -17.33 -20.80 8.18
N LEU A 174 -16.99 -20.38 6.97
CA LEU A 174 -17.83 -20.58 5.78
C LEU A 174 -18.07 -22.05 5.50
N GLN A 175 -17.04 -22.90 5.58
CA GLN A 175 -17.15 -24.36 5.35
C GLN A 175 -18.06 -25.07 6.35
N THR A 176 -18.14 -24.55 7.58
CA THR A 176 -18.97 -25.13 8.66
C THR A 176 -20.33 -24.45 8.82
N ALA A 177 -20.63 -23.41 8.05
CA ALA A 177 -21.94 -22.76 8.03
C ALA A 177 -22.92 -23.50 7.13
N ASP A 178 -24.22 -23.33 7.35
CA ASP A 178 -25.28 -23.89 6.51
C ASP A 178 -25.91 -22.85 5.58
N ILE A 179 -25.92 -21.58 5.99
CA ILE A 179 -26.57 -20.47 5.28
C ILE A 179 -25.67 -19.24 5.37
N PHE A 180 -25.42 -18.57 4.24
CA PHE A 180 -24.82 -17.24 4.24
C PHE A 180 -25.91 -16.18 4.11
N ALA A 181 -25.87 -15.13 4.94
CA ALA A 181 -26.81 -14.02 4.89
C ALA A 181 -26.05 -12.68 4.87
N LEU A 182 -26.45 -11.78 3.97
CA LEU A 182 -25.98 -10.39 3.96
C LEU A 182 -27.10 -9.47 3.48
N ALA A 183 -27.65 -8.66 4.39
CA ALA A 183 -28.83 -7.84 4.13
C ALA A 183 -28.47 -6.41 3.71
N SER A 184 -27.64 -6.25 2.67
CA SER A 184 -27.11 -4.94 2.28
C SER A 184 -28.20 -3.91 1.99
N VAL A 185 -27.97 -2.69 2.44
CA VAL A 185 -28.86 -1.52 2.25
C VAL A 185 -28.08 -0.35 1.65
N THR A 186 -28.77 0.72 1.28
CA THR A 186 -28.11 2.00 0.96
C THR A 186 -28.09 2.84 2.23
N ASP A 187 -26.90 3.32 2.64
CA ASP A 187 -26.79 4.21 3.81
C ASP A 187 -27.26 5.64 3.50
N ALA A 188 -27.33 6.48 4.54
CA ALA A 188 -27.80 7.87 4.42
C ALA A 188 -26.95 8.72 3.46
N GLU A 189 -25.70 8.33 3.20
CA GLU A 189 -24.81 9.01 2.26
C GLU A 189 -24.80 8.36 0.86
N GLY A 190 -25.68 7.40 0.60
CA GLY A 190 -25.81 6.75 -0.70
C GLY A 190 -24.83 5.60 -0.96
N ALA A 191 -24.07 5.16 0.04
CA ALA A 191 -23.16 4.03 -0.12
C ALA A 191 -23.92 2.70 -0.03
N SER A 192 -23.53 1.74 -0.86
CA SER A 192 -24.10 0.40 -0.89
C SER A 192 -23.07 -0.64 -1.29
N ASP A 193 -23.39 -1.92 -1.06
CA ASP A 193 -22.65 -3.02 -1.68
C ASP A 193 -23.00 -3.12 -3.16
N VAL A 194 -22.00 -2.91 -4.01
CA VAL A 194 -22.12 -3.06 -5.47
C VAL A 194 -21.77 -4.49 -5.89
N PHE A 195 -20.60 -4.96 -5.48
CA PHE A 195 -20.09 -6.31 -5.77
C PHE A 195 -19.47 -6.90 -4.50
N PRO A 196 -20.28 -7.38 -3.55
CA PRO A 196 -19.76 -7.93 -2.31
C PRO A 196 -19.03 -9.25 -2.60
N THR A 197 -17.69 -9.22 -2.61
CA THR A 197 -16.84 -10.40 -2.84
C THR A 197 -17.15 -11.54 -1.88
N VAL A 198 -17.62 -11.22 -0.68
CA VAL A 198 -17.99 -12.21 0.33
C VAL A 198 -19.21 -13.07 -0.05
N ILE A 199 -20.10 -12.57 -0.94
CA ILE A 199 -21.16 -13.40 -1.55
C ILE A 199 -20.52 -14.41 -2.51
N VAL A 200 -19.54 -13.98 -3.31
CA VAL A 200 -18.78 -14.85 -4.23
C VAL A 200 -18.05 -15.94 -3.45
N GLU A 201 -17.40 -15.58 -2.34
CA GLU A 201 -16.71 -16.51 -1.43
C GLU A 201 -17.69 -17.52 -0.81
N ALA A 202 -18.87 -17.08 -0.38
CA ALA A 202 -19.90 -17.95 0.19
C ALA A 202 -20.46 -18.95 -0.84
N MET A 203 -20.76 -18.49 -2.05
CA MET A 203 -21.22 -19.33 -3.15
C MET A 203 -20.11 -20.31 -3.60
N ALA A 204 -18.86 -19.85 -3.66
CA ALA A 204 -17.71 -20.73 -3.87
C ALA A 204 -17.61 -21.78 -2.75
N SER A 205 -17.98 -21.44 -1.52
CA SER A 205 -18.00 -22.39 -0.39
C SER A 205 -19.27 -23.27 -0.38
N VAL A 206 -20.02 -23.31 -1.48
CA VAL A 206 -21.24 -24.11 -1.65
C VAL A 206 -22.30 -23.74 -0.62
N ARG A 207 -22.35 -22.47 -0.18
CA ARG A 207 -23.36 -21.99 0.78
C ARG A 207 -24.51 -21.32 0.02
N PRO A 208 -25.77 -21.66 0.32
CA PRO A 208 -26.90 -20.89 -0.19
C PRO A 208 -26.86 -19.48 0.38
N VAL A 209 -27.12 -18.49 -0.48
CA VAL A 209 -27.06 -17.07 -0.12
C VAL A 209 -28.45 -16.50 0.08
N ILE A 210 -28.63 -15.74 1.15
CA ILE A 210 -29.75 -14.80 1.29
C ILE A 210 -29.19 -13.38 1.26
N SER A 211 -29.65 -12.56 0.32
CA SER A 211 -29.20 -11.17 0.21
C SER A 211 -30.30 -10.25 -0.36
N THR A 212 -29.96 -9.03 -0.73
CA THR A 212 -30.92 -8.02 -1.19
C THR A 212 -30.86 -7.77 -2.69
N ARG A 213 -31.98 -7.38 -3.30
CA ARG A 213 -32.02 -6.85 -4.69
C ARG A 213 -31.47 -5.42 -4.71
N LEU A 214 -30.17 -5.29 -4.47
CA LEU A 214 -29.47 -4.01 -4.42
C LEU A 214 -28.26 -4.01 -5.34
N ALA A 215 -28.11 -2.94 -6.12
CA ALA A 215 -26.97 -2.72 -7.01
C ALA A 215 -26.63 -3.97 -7.85
N GLY A 216 -25.38 -4.46 -7.82
CA GLY A 216 -24.94 -5.63 -8.57
C GLY A 216 -25.13 -6.98 -7.87
N ILE A 217 -25.77 -7.04 -6.69
CA ILE A 217 -26.06 -8.31 -6.01
C ILE A 217 -26.90 -9.27 -6.87
N PRO A 218 -27.94 -8.81 -7.62
CA PRO A 218 -28.68 -9.67 -8.54
C PRO A 218 -27.86 -10.23 -9.71
N GLU A 219 -26.70 -9.65 -10.01
CA GLU A 219 -25.76 -10.22 -11.01
C GLU A 219 -25.00 -11.42 -10.42
N LEU A 220 -24.81 -11.46 -9.10
CA LEU A 220 -24.17 -12.58 -8.39
C LEU A 220 -25.17 -13.70 -8.10
N VAL A 221 -26.31 -13.38 -7.49
CA VAL A 221 -27.27 -14.35 -6.96
C VAL A 221 -28.51 -14.40 -7.82
N ILE A 222 -28.84 -15.58 -8.35
CA ILE A 222 -30.11 -15.81 -9.05
C ILE A 222 -31.16 -16.25 -8.05
N ASP A 223 -32.16 -15.40 -7.86
CA ASP A 223 -33.26 -15.62 -6.94
C ASP A 223 -34.03 -16.90 -7.27
N GLY A 224 -34.23 -17.76 -6.27
CA GLY A 224 -34.91 -19.04 -6.45
C GLY A 224 -34.04 -20.16 -7.04
N GLU A 225 -32.78 -19.88 -7.40
CA GLU A 225 -31.87 -20.86 -8.01
C GLU A 225 -30.57 -21.04 -7.22
N THR A 226 -29.84 -19.96 -6.97
CA THR A 226 -28.56 -19.99 -6.22
C THR A 226 -28.70 -19.44 -4.81
N GLY A 227 -29.86 -18.86 -4.50
CA GLY A 227 -30.13 -18.18 -3.25
C GLY A 227 -31.52 -17.56 -3.24
N LEU A 228 -31.79 -16.74 -2.23
CA LEU A 228 -33.00 -15.94 -2.13
C LEU A 228 -32.61 -14.48 -2.04
N LEU A 229 -33.26 -13.66 -2.85
CA LEU A 229 -33.12 -12.22 -2.73
C LEU A 229 -34.37 -11.64 -2.06
N VAL A 230 -34.20 -10.59 -1.28
CA VAL A 230 -35.29 -9.80 -0.66
C VAL A 230 -35.14 -8.32 -0.99
N SER A 231 -36.14 -7.49 -0.68
CA SER A 231 -36.00 -6.04 -0.82
C SER A 231 -35.06 -5.48 0.27
N PRO A 232 -34.25 -4.45 -0.01
CA PRO A 232 -33.46 -3.77 1.02
C PRO A 232 -34.34 -3.26 2.17
N ALA A 233 -33.84 -3.38 3.40
CA ALA A 233 -34.53 -3.03 4.65
C ALA A 233 -35.85 -3.77 4.95
N ASP A 234 -36.22 -4.79 4.14
CA ASP A 234 -37.38 -5.65 4.39
C ASP A 234 -36.99 -6.82 5.29
N THR A 235 -36.92 -6.54 6.60
CA THR A 235 -36.59 -7.55 7.62
C THR A 235 -37.61 -8.71 7.62
N ALA A 236 -38.89 -8.45 7.31
CA ALA A 236 -39.91 -9.50 7.30
C ALA A 236 -39.65 -10.51 6.17
N ALA A 237 -39.40 -10.03 4.95
CA ALA A 237 -39.01 -10.91 3.85
C ALA A 237 -37.69 -11.64 4.12
N LEU A 238 -36.72 -10.98 4.76
CA LEU A 238 -35.46 -11.60 5.18
C LEU A 238 -35.71 -12.76 6.16
N THR A 239 -36.60 -12.56 7.14
CA THR A 239 -37.02 -13.62 8.08
C THR A 239 -37.65 -14.80 7.34
N GLU A 240 -38.58 -14.57 6.42
CA GLU A 240 -39.23 -15.65 5.67
C GLU A 240 -38.21 -16.43 4.82
N ALA A 241 -37.26 -15.73 4.20
CA ALA A 241 -36.19 -16.36 3.43
C ALA A 241 -35.28 -17.23 4.32
N LEU A 242 -34.88 -16.72 5.49
CA LEU A 242 -34.10 -17.47 6.47
C LEU A 242 -34.88 -18.69 6.98
N GLN A 243 -36.14 -18.51 7.37
CA GLN A 243 -37.02 -19.59 7.82
C GLN A 243 -37.11 -20.71 6.77
N LYS A 244 -37.30 -20.34 5.50
CA LYS A 244 -37.36 -21.30 4.39
C LYS A 244 -36.09 -22.13 4.30
N LEU A 245 -34.92 -21.50 4.32
CA LEU A 245 -33.64 -22.23 4.29
C LEU A 245 -33.35 -22.99 5.58
N LEU A 246 -33.82 -22.54 6.74
CA LEU A 246 -33.68 -23.30 8.00
C LEU A 246 -34.45 -24.61 7.95
N CYS A 247 -35.69 -24.58 7.43
CA CYS A 247 -36.59 -25.73 7.39
C CYS A 247 -36.28 -26.72 6.26
N ASP A 248 -35.75 -26.25 5.12
CA ASP A 248 -35.56 -27.06 3.94
C ASP A 248 -34.08 -27.36 3.68
N ARG A 249 -33.65 -28.53 4.15
CA ARG A 249 -32.27 -29.02 3.99
C ARG A 249 -31.91 -29.25 2.52
N GLU A 250 -32.82 -29.82 1.74
CA GLU A 250 -32.58 -30.15 0.34
C GLU A 250 -32.42 -28.87 -0.49
N LEU A 251 -33.21 -27.84 -0.16
CA LEU A 251 -33.10 -26.52 -0.76
C LEU A 251 -31.74 -25.88 -0.49
N ARG A 252 -31.21 -25.98 0.74
CA ARG A 252 -29.86 -25.48 1.05
C ARG A 252 -28.79 -26.12 0.18
N VAL A 253 -28.84 -27.45 0.05
CA VAL A 253 -27.88 -28.20 -0.79
C VAL A 253 -28.03 -27.79 -2.26
N ARG A 254 -29.27 -27.76 -2.77
CA ARG A 254 -29.55 -27.39 -4.16
C ARG A 254 -29.04 -25.99 -4.51
N TYR A 255 -29.37 -25.00 -3.69
CA TYR A 255 -28.96 -23.62 -3.91
C TYR A 255 -27.45 -23.43 -3.72
N GLY A 256 -26.84 -24.10 -2.73
CA GLY A 256 -25.40 -24.07 -2.52
C GLY A 256 -24.63 -24.65 -3.73
N CYS A 257 -25.05 -25.80 -4.25
CA CYS A 257 -24.46 -26.42 -5.44
C CYS A 257 -24.66 -25.55 -6.70
N ALA A 258 -25.87 -25.03 -6.91
CA ALA A 258 -26.14 -24.12 -8.03
C ALA A 258 -25.30 -22.83 -7.93
N GLY A 259 -25.15 -22.29 -6.73
CA GLY A 259 -24.29 -21.14 -6.47
C GLY A 259 -22.84 -21.42 -6.82
N ARG A 260 -22.29 -22.56 -6.37
CA ARG A 260 -20.93 -22.97 -6.74
C ARG A 260 -20.74 -23.10 -8.26
N ALA A 261 -21.66 -23.79 -8.93
CA ALA A 261 -21.60 -23.96 -10.39
C ALA A 261 -21.62 -22.60 -11.12
N ARG A 262 -22.42 -21.65 -10.63
CA ARG A 262 -22.45 -20.28 -11.18
C ARG A 262 -21.10 -19.56 -11.02
N ILE A 263 -20.45 -19.67 -9.87
CA ILE A 263 -19.12 -19.09 -9.64
C ILE A 263 -18.08 -19.70 -10.57
N GLU A 264 -18.09 -21.03 -10.71
CA GLU A 264 -17.21 -21.75 -11.63
C GLU A 264 -17.43 -21.36 -13.09
N GLN A 265 -18.66 -21.08 -13.50
CA GLN A 265 -18.98 -20.71 -14.86
C GLN A 265 -18.63 -19.25 -15.18
N HIS A 266 -18.96 -18.32 -14.28
CA HIS A 266 -18.99 -16.88 -14.61
C HIS A 266 -17.98 -16.02 -13.85
N PHE A 267 -17.48 -16.47 -12.69
CA PHE A 267 -16.69 -15.64 -11.78
C PHE A 267 -15.32 -16.23 -11.45
N ARG A 268 -14.88 -17.27 -12.16
CA ARG A 268 -13.49 -17.74 -12.12
C ARG A 268 -12.54 -16.66 -12.60
N ILE A 269 -11.46 -16.45 -11.86
CA ILE A 269 -10.46 -15.44 -12.20
C ILE A 269 -9.90 -15.62 -13.62
N GLU A 270 -9.74 -16.86 -14.08
CA GLU A 270 -9.28 -17.16 -15.45
C GLU A 270 -10.24 -16.62 -16.53
N HIS A 271 -11.54 -16.58 -16.23
CA HIS A 271 -12.56 -16.10 -17.16
C HIS A 271 -12.76 -14.59 -17.04
N THR A 272 -12.77 -14.05 -15.82
CA THR A 272 -13.07 -12.63 -15.60
C THR A 272 -11.90 -11.71 -15.97
N VAL A 273 -10.67 -12.22 -15.98
CA VAL A 273 -9.49 -11.45 -16.41
C VAL A 273 -9.41 -11.30 -17.94
N ALA A 274 -10.01 -12.21 -18.71
CA ALA A 274 -9.88 -12.21 -20.17
C ALA A 274 -10.40 -10.92 -20.85
N PRO A 275 -11.55 -10.34 -20.46
CA PRO A 275 -11.97 -9.01 -20.94
C PRO A 275 -10.95 -7.92 -20.62
N LEU A 276 -10.35 -7.93 -19.42
CA LEU A 276 -9.36 -6.94 -19.03
C LEU A 276 -8.08 -7.05 -19.87
N LEU A 277 -7.61 -8.27 -20.15
CA LEU A 277 -6.47 -8.50 -21.04
C LEU A 277 -6.71 -7.94 -22.45
N LYS A 278 -7.91 -8.16 -23.01
CA LYS A 278 -8.28 -7.60 -24.32
C LYS A 278 -8.26 -6.08 -24.31
N LEU A 279 -8.70 -5.44 -23.23
CA LEU A 279 -8.67 -3.98 -23.10
C LEU A 279 -7.22 -3.46 -23.04
N PHE A 280 -6.31 -4.16 -22.37
CA PHE A 280 -4.89 -3.82 -22.41
C PHE A 280 -4.31 -3.97 -23.83
N GLU A 281 -4.63 -5.04 -24.54
CA GLU A 281 -4.16 -5.24 -25.92
C GLU A 281 -4.65 -4.14 -26.87
N GLN A 282 -5.91 -3.71 -26.72
CA GLN A 282 -6.53 -2.66 -27.53
C GLN A 282 -5.99 -1.26 -27.17
N GLY A 283 -5.82 -0.98 -25.87
CA GLY A 283 -5.27 0.28 -25.37
C GLY A 283 -3.77 0.45 -25.68
N CYS A 284 -3.03 -0.64 -25.81
CA CYS A 284 -1.60 -0.65 -26.15
C CYS A 284 -1.30 -0.45 -27.65
N SER A 285 -2.23 0.11 -28.42
CA SER A 285 -2.06 0.42 -29.85
C SER A 285 -0.98 1.50 -30.09
N ARG A 286 0.27 1.06 -30.21
CA ARG A 286 1.44 1.70 -30.86
C ARG A 286 1.52 3.24 -30.77
N ARG A 287 2.19 3.73 -29.73
CA ARG A 287 3.19 4.79 -29.93
C ARG A 287 4.58 4.14 -29.86
N PRO A 288 5.49 4.43 -30.80
CA PRO A 288 6.89 4.21 -30.50
C PRO A 288 7.18 5.12 -29.31
N VAL A 289 7.49 4.51 -28.17
CA VAL A 289 8.21 5.21 -27.12
C VAL A 289 9.46 5.69 -27.82
N GLY A 290 9.55 7.00 -28.08
CA GLY A 290 10.80 7.58 -28.53
C GLY A 290 11.84 7.15 -27.51
N ASP A 291 12.88 6.49 -27.97
CA ASP A 291 14.01 6.09 -27.13
C ASP A 291 14.41 7.31 -26.31
N VAL A 292 14.01 7.31 -25.03
CA VAL A 292 14.70 8.11 -24.05
C VAL A 292 16.04 7.42 -23.98
N HIS A 293 16.98 7.95 -24.75
CA HIS A 293 18.38 7.56 -24.69
C HIS A 293 18.82 7.72 -23.23
N ALA A 294 18.69 6.64 -22.45
CA ALA A 294 19.58 6.38 -21.36
C ALA A 294 20.93 6.23 -22.03
N SER A 295 21.68 7.34 -22.07
CA SER A 295 23.09 7.33 -22.35
C SER A 295 23.72 6.47 -21.25
N HIS A 296 23.80 5.17 -21.50
CA HIS A 296 24.63 4.27 -20.75
C HIS A 296 26.08 4.62 -21.09
N SER A 297 26.57 5.67 -20.43
CA SER A 297 27.99 5.85 -20.22
C SER A 297 28.44 4.74 -19.27
N GLU A 298 29.25 3.83 -19.79
CA GLU A 298 30.05 2.95 -18.96
C GLU A 298 30.91 3.77 -17.98
N ALA A 299 30.97 3.25 -16.75
CA ALA A 299 31.96 3.54 -15.71
C ALA A 299 31.95 4.91 -14.99
N ALA A 300 31.12 5.02 -13.95
CA ALA A 300 31.53 5.67 -12.70
C ALA A 300 30.74 5.12 -11.50
N THR A 301 31.43 4.85 -10.41
CA THR A 301 30.83 4.46 -9.13
C THR A 301 30.33 5.72 -8.44
N GLU A 302 29.02 5.84 -8.23
CA GLU A 302 28.39 7.08 -7.76
C GLU A 302 28.31 7.12 -6.23
N VAL A 303 28.48 8.31 -5.65
CA VAL A 303 28.37 8.57 -4.21
C VAL A 303 26.94 9.00 -3.90
N ALA A 304 26.19 8.20 -3.14
CA ALA A 304 24.86 8.59 -2.71
C ALA A 304 24.91 9.55 -1.53
N TYR A 305 24.30 10.71 -1.67
CA TYR A 305 24.08 11.68 -0.60
C TYR A 305 22.71 11.43 0.03
N LEU A 306 22.67 10.90 1.24
CA LEU A 306 21.43 10.56 1.91
C LEU A 306 20.94 11.73 2.77
N ILE A 307 19.89 12.39 2.29
CA ILE A 307 19.24 13.55 2.91
C ILE A 307 17.98 13.06 3.63
N ASP A 308 18.01 13.03 4.96
CA ASP A 308 16.92 12.50 5.79
C ASP A 308 15.58 13.23 5.58
N ARG A 309 15.65 14.54 5.39
CA ARG A 309 14.51 15.42 5.17
C ARG A 309 14.96 16.58 4.29
N TRP A 310 14.08 17.08 3.43
CA TRP A 310 14.33 18.30 2.67
C TRP A 310 13.05 19.15 2.58
N PRO A 311 13.11 20.47 2.86
CA PRO A 311 14.24 21.20 3.42
C PRO A 311 14.54 20.77 4.87
N ASP A 312 15.83 20.78 5.27
CA ASP A 312 16.22 20.52 6.65
C ASP A 312 16.92 21.75 7.25
N ASN A 313 16.25 22.38 8.21
CA ASN A 313 16.75 23.59 8.86
C ASN A 313 18.00 23.34 9.72
N ASP A 314 18.26 22.09 10.09
CA ASP A 314 19.47 21.69 10.81
C ASP A 314 20.67 21.48 9.86
N LEU A 315 20.45 21.54 8.54
CA LEU A 315 21.46 21.42 7.48
C LEU A 315 21.54 22.69 6.60
N PRO A 316 21.86 23.87 7.15
CA PRO A 316 21.72 25.17 6.48
C PRO A 316 22.70 25.44 5.31
N LEU A 317 23.45 24.42 4.86
CA LEU A 317 24.48 24.54 3.82
C LEU A 317 24.41 23.42 2.77
N LEU A 318 23.36 22.59 2.78
CA LEU A 318 23.27 21.44 1.88
C LEU A 318 23.26 21.89 0.41
N GLU A 319 22.54 22.94 0.07
CA GLU A 319 22.49 23.50 -1.30
C GLU A 319 23.88 23.87 -1.79
N ARG A 320 24.63 24.58 -0.95
CA ARG A 320 26.01 24.98 -1.23
C ARG A 320 26.93 23.78 -1.35
N GLU A 321 26.76 22.76 -0.52
CA GLU A 321 27.56 21.55 -0.59
C GLU A 321 27.34 20.80 -1.91
N LEU A 322 26.09 20.60 -2.31
CA LEU A 322 25.77 19.95 -3.58
C LEU A 322 26.34 20.74 -4.76
N GLU A 323 26.27 22.08 -4.72
CA GLU A 323 26.88 22.95 -5.72
C GLU A 323 28.42 22.78 -5.78
N GLN A 324 29.09 22.72 -4.63
CA GLN A 324 30.54 22.54 -4.58
C GLN A 324 30.96 21.14 -5.06
N MET A 325 30.20 20.09 -4.75
CA MET A 325 30.46 18.75 -5.27
C MET A 325 30.33 18.71 -6.80
N LYS A 326 29.33 19.41 -7.35
CA LYS A 326 29.18 19.59 -8.79
C LYS A 326 30.36 20.35 -9.40
N GLN A 327 30.81 21.45 -8.79
CA GLN A 327 31.97 22.24 -9.26
C GLN A 327 33.28 21.42 -9.25
N HIS A 328 33.43 20.50 -8.30
CA HIS A 328 34.58 19.60 -8.18
C HIS A 328 34.40 18.27 -8.93
N HIS A 329 33.36 18.11 -9.75
CA HIS A 329 33.08 16.92 -10.56
C HIS A 329 33.00 15.61 -9.75
N VAL A 330 32.52 15.70 -8.50
CA VAL A 330 32.24 14.51 -7.69
C VAL A 330 30.92 13.89 -8.18
N PRO A 331 30.90 12.60 -8.58
CA PRO A 331 29.69 11.95 -9.07
C PRO A 331 28.75 11.64 -7.91
N ILE A 332 27.94 12.61 -7.50
CA ILE A 332 27.00 12.49 -6.39
C ILE A 332 25.56 12.28 -6.86
N ILE A 333 24.79 11.50 -6.10
CA ILE A 333 23.33 11.37 -6.26
C ILE A 333 22.66 11.74 -4.94
N PRO A 334 22.02 12.92 -4.84
CA PRO A 334 21.35 13.35 -3.62
C PRO A 334 19.95 12.73 -3.51
N PHE A 335 19.81 11.74 -2.63
CA PHE A 335 18.54 11.10 -2.29
C PHE A 335 17.86 11.81 -1.12
N VAL A 336 16.61 12.23 -1.32
CA VAL A 336 15.76 12.83 -0.28
C VAL A 336 14.79 11.79 0.24
N CYS A 337 14.91 11.44 1.52
CA CYS A 337 14.04 10.45 2.16
C CYS A 337 12.64 10.96 2.51
N GLU A 338 12.52 12.24 2.86
CA GLU A 338 11.23 12.84 3.22
C GLU A 338 11.18 14.29 2.74
N LEU A 339 10.10 14.65 2.04
CA LEU A 339 9.81 16.03 1.69
C LEU A 339 9.01 16.71 2.81
N ASP A 340 9.54 17.79 3.39
CA ASP A 340 8.80 18.65 4.32
C ASP A 340 8.03 19.73 3.56
N SER A 341 6.85 19.37 3.06
CA SER A 341 5.99 20.24 2.25
C SER A 341 5.41 21.43 3.00
N ARG A 342 5.63 21.55 4.33
CA ARG A 342 5.12 22.68 5.13
C ARG A 342 6.03 23.91 5.02
N GLN A 343 7.26 23.73 4.55
CA GLN A 343 8.23 24.81 4.45
C GLN A 343 8.18 25.47 3.06
N ARG A 344 8.45 26.77 3.04
CA ARG A 344 8.59 27.52 1.79
C ARG A 344 9.99 27.31 1.25
N PHE A 345 10.11 26.98 -0.04
CA PHE A 345 11.40 26.90 -0.71
C PHE A 345 12.00 28.30 -0.91
N THR A 346 13.32 28.37 -0.79
CA THR A 346 14.08 29.52 -1.25
C THR A 346 14.43 29.34 -2.73
N HIS A 347 14.79 30.42 -3.42
CA HIS A 347 15.21 30.34 -4.83
C HIS A 347 16.34 29.32 -5.07
N ALA A 348 17.33 29.28 -4.17
CA ALA A 348 18.44 28.32 -4.26
C ALA A 348 17.96 26.87 -4.11
N MET A 349 16.95 26.61 -3.28
CA MET A 349 16.34 25.28 -3.14
C MET A 349 15.58 24.88 -4.41
N GLU A 350 14.84 25.81 -5.02
CA GLU A 350 14.12 25.56 -6.27
C GLU A 350 15.07 25.25 -7.43
N GLU A 351 16.23 25.91 -7.50
CA GLU A 351 17.26 25.65 -8.51
C GLU A 351 17.87 24.24 -8.39
N ILE A 352 18.10 23.74 -7.18
CA ILE A 352 18.68 22.40 -6.98
C ILE A 352 17.63 21.29 -7.00
N ALA A 353 16.35 21.58 -6.78
CA ALA A 353 15.29 20.58 -6.65
C ALA A 353 15.24 19.56 -7.80
N PRO A 354 15.42 19.94 -9.08
CA PRO A 354 15.41 18.99 -10.20
C PRO A 354 16.58 17.98 -10.18
N SER A 355 17.64 18.25 -9.40
CA SER A 355 18.78 17.36 -9.23
C SER A 355 18.63 16.38 -8.07
N LEU A 356 17.56 16.51 -7.27
CA LEU A 356 17.28 15.67 -6.11
C LEU A 356 16.44 14.45 -6.51
N GLU A 357 16.81 13.29 -5.96
CA GLU A 357 16.09 12.03 -6.14
C GLU A 357 15.21 11.77 -4.91
N PHE A 358 13.90 11.92 -5.06
CA PHE A 358 12.97 11.74 -3.95
C PHE A 358 12.57 10.27 -3.79
N LEU A 359 12.53 9.81 -2.54
CA LEU A 359 11.88 8.53 -2.22
C LEU A 359 10.38 8.61 -2.56
N PRO A 360 9.75 7.46 -2.87
CA PRO A 360 8.32 7.39 -3.11
C PRO A 360 7.53 7.75 -1.85
N ASP A 361 6.22 7.98 -1.99
CA ASP A 361 5.40 8.40 -0.87
C ASP A 361 5.31 7.36 0.26
N ALA A 362 4.85 7.80 1.43
CA ALA A 362 4.82 6.98 2.63
C ALA A 362 4.01 5.68 2.48
N MET A 363 2.99 5.63 1.60
CA MET A 363 2.22 4.40 1.37
C MET A 363 3.05 3.35 0.63
N VAL A 364 3.82 3.76 -0.38
CA VAL A 364 4.73 2.85 -1.11
C VAL A 364 5.82 2.34 -0.18
N ILE A 365 6.39 3.21 0.65
CA ILE A 365 7.40 2.85 1.64
C ILE A 365 6.84 1.82 2.64
N GLU A 366 5.62 2.01 3.13
CA GLU A 366 4.96 1.06 4.04
C GLU A 366 4.57 -0.25 3.34
N ALA A 367 4.17 -0.21 2.07
CA ALA A 367 3.90 -1.40 1.28
C ALA A 367 5.17 -2.25 1.09
N GLU A 368 6.30 -1.62 0.78
CA GLU A 368 7.60 -2.29 0.67
C GLU A 368 8.04 -2.92 1.99
N TRP A 369 7.82 -2.23 3.12
CA TRP A 369 8.08 -2.78 4.46
C TRP A 369 7.27 -4.06 4.71
N ARG A 370 5.97 -4.04 4.39
CA ARG A 370 5.08 -5.20 4.57
C ARG A 370 5.39 -6.34 3.62
N ALA A 371 5.77 -6.04 2.39
CA ALA A 371 6.15 -7.04 1.39
C ALA A 371 7.45 -7.78 1.75
N ASN A 372 8.34 -7.14 2.54
CA ASN A 372 9.64 -7.68 2.93
C ASN A 372 9.71 -8.02 4.43
N SER A 373 8.68 -8.68 4.97
CA SER A 373 8.54 -8.96 6.41
C SER A 373 9.75 -9.67 7.04
N GLY A 374 10.41 -10.59 6.34
CA GLY A 374 11.60 -11.27 6.85
C GLY A 374 12.82 -10.34 7.03
N LEU A 375 13.01 -9.39 6.12
CA LEU A 375 14.08 -8.39 6.24
C LEU A 375 13.76 -7.34 7.29
N ALA A 376 12.49 -6.92 7.38
CA ALA A 376 12.01 -6.05 8.44
C ALA A 376 12.28 -6.66 9.82
N GLN A 377 11.94 -7.95 10.00
CA GLN A 377 12.21 -8.69 11.21
C GLN A 377 13.72 -8.77 11.53
N SER A 378 14.55 -9.10 10.53
CA SER A 378 16.01 -9.15 10.71
C SER A 378 16.60 -7.82 11.17
N LEU A 379 16.15 -6.68 10.60
CA LEU A 379 16.61 -5.37 11.03
C LEU A 379 16.21 -5.07 12.49
N GLU A 380 14.99 -5.42 12.89
CA GLU A 380 14.54 -5.26 14.27
C GLU A 380 15.30 -6.14 15.27
N GLU A 381 15.61 -7.39 14.88
CA GLU A 381 16.43 -8.32 15.65
C GLU A 381 17.86 -7.80 15.82
N ASP A 382 18.49 -7.33 14.74
CA ASP A 382 19.82 -6.70 14.77
C ASP A 382 19.84 -5.52 15.75
N ARG A 383 18.79 -4.69 15.74
CA ARG A 383 18.66 -3.58 16.69
C ARG A 383 18.50 -4.06 18.13
N ALA A 384 17.74 -5.14 18.36
CA ALA A 384 17.53 -5.69 19.69
C ALA A 384 18.84 -6.19 20.31
N GLN A 385 19.80 -6.63 19.50
CA GLN A 385 21.11 -7.10 19.95
C GLN A 385 22.10 -5.97 20.27
N GLN A 386 21.84 -4.74 19.83
CA GLN A 386 22.70 -3.60 20.12
C GLN A 386 22.54 -3.11 21.57
N ARG A 387 23.68 -2.83 22.23
CA ARG A 387 23.74 -2.29 23.60
C ARG A 387 23.23 -0.85 23.66
N ASP A 388 23.72 0.00 22.76
CA ASP A 388 23.26 1.36 22.56
C ASP A 388 22.33 1.39 21.34
N ARG A 389 21.04 1.65 21.57
CA ARG A 389 20.02 1.58 20.51
C ARG A 389 19.60 2.98 20.06
N ALA A 390 19.47 3.18 18.75
CA ALA A 390 18.81 4.38 18.23
C ALA A 390 17.35 4.44 18.73
N PRO A 391 16.76 5.61 19.00
CA PRO A 391 15.37 5.72 19.42
C PRO A 391 14.42 5.01 18.46
N SER A 392 13.45 4.25 18.97
CA SER A 392 12.61 3.35 18.16
C SER A 392 11.91 4.06 17.00
N ALA A 393 11.40 5.28 17.21
CA ALA A 393 10.73 6.06 16.18
C ALA A 393 11.68 6.43 15.01
N ILE A 394 12.91 6.84 15.33
CA ILE A 394 13.94 7.15 14.32
C ILE A 394 14.33 5.87 13.60
N PHE A 395 14.63 4.81 14.34
CA PHE A 395 15.03 3.52 13.78
C PHE A 395 14.00 2.98 12.78
N LEU A 396 12.72 2.88 13.16
CA LEU A 396 11.67 2.30 12.33
C LEU A 396 11.43 3.12 11.05
N ARG A 397 11.59 4.44 11.12
CA ARG A 397 11.51 5.31 9.94
C ARG A 397 12.70 5.07 9.01
N GLN A 398 13.91 5.05 9.54
CA GLN A 398 15.15 4.83 8.77
C GLN A 398 15.24 3.42 8.17
N ALA A 399 14.73 2.40 8.89
CA ALA A 399 14.68 1.03 8.40
C ALA A 399 13.77 0.87 7.17
N ARG A 400 12.64 1.57 7.16
CA ARG A 400 11.76 1.62 5.98
C ARG A 400 12.44 2.27 4.79
N PHE A 401 13.13 3.40 5.00
CA PHE A 401 13.92 4.04 3.94
C PHE A 401 15.01 3.11 3.41
N ALA A 402 15.73 2.41 4.30
CA ALA A 402 16.78 1.49 3.91
C ALA A 402 16.28 0.36 2.99
N LEU A 403 15.08 -0.19 3.23
CA LEU A 403 14.52 -1.24 2.36
C LEU A 403 14.26 -0.74 0.93
N VAL A 404 13.74 0.48 0.78
CA VAL A 404 13.48 1.09 -0.53
C VAL A 404 14.79 1.49 -1.21
N LEU A 405 15.66 2.21 -0.48
CA LEU A 405 16.97 2.66 -0.97
C LEU A 405 17.87 1.51 -1.41
N ARG A 406 17.78 0.35 -0.75
CA ARG A 406 18.55 -0.84 -1.14
C ARG A 406 18.42 -1.17 -2.63
N ARG A 407 17.21 -1.03 -3.19
CA ARG A 407 16.94 -1.27 -4.61
C ARG A 407 17.52 -0.15 -5.46
N LEU A 408 17.20 1.10 -5.12
CA LEU A 408 17.63 2.28 -5.87
C LEU A 408 19.16 2.39 -5.96
N LEU A 409 19.86 2.17 -4.84
CA LEU A 409 21.32 2.23 -4.79
C LEU A 409 22.00 1.10 -5.56
N ARG A 410 21.38 -0.09 -5.59
CA ARG A 410 21.87 -1.21 -6.39
C ARG A 410 21.74 -0.93 -7.89
N ASP A 411 20.59 -0.40 -8.29
CA ASP A 411 20.30 -0.09 -9.70
C ASP A 411 21.25 1.00 -10.22
N LYS A 412 21.57 2.00 -9.38
CA LYS A 412 22.53 3.07 -9.69
C LYS A 412 24.00 2.70 -9.39
N LYS A 413 24.30 1.44 -9.03
CA LYS A 413 25.67 0.95 -8.78
C LYS A 413 26.48 1.81 -7.79
N VAL A 414 25.83 2.29 -6.74
CA VAL A 414 26.45 3.12 -5.70
C VAL A 414 27.43 2.28 -4.86
N SER A 415 28.67 2.75 -4.68
CA SER A 415 29.65 2.09 -3.78
C SER A 415 29.83 2.78 -2.45
N HIS A 416 29.45 4.06 -2.35
CA HIS A 416 29.61 4.86 -1.14
C HIS A 416 28.33 5.63 -0.82
N VAL A 417 27.93 5.61 0.44
CA VAL A 417 26.77 6.37 0.93
C VAL A 417 27.24 7.35 1.99
N HIS A 418 27.02 8.64 1.74
CA HIS A 418 27.25 9.72 2.68
C HIS A 418 25.94 10.10 3.39
N ALA A 419 25.87 9.89 4.70
CA ALA A 419 24.78 10.39 5.53
C ALA A 419 24.96 11.89 5.80
N THR A 420 24.02 12.73 5.41
CA THR A 420 24.14 14.19 5.65
C THR A 420 23.79 14.60 7.09
N SER A 421 23.20 13.70 7.88
CA SER A 421 22.86 13.91 9.28
C SER A 421 22.98 12.63 10.11
N SER A 422 22.93 12.76 11.44
CA SER A 422 22.92 11.63 12.37
C SER A 422 21.66 10.76 12.24
N ARG A 423 20.54 11.31 11.75
CA ARG A 423 19.33 10.52 11.41
C ARG A 423 19.59 9.66 10.17
N ALA A 424 20.13 10.26 9.11
CA ALA A 424 20.51 9.54 7.88
C ALA A 424 21.59 8.48 8.14
N LEU A 425 22.45 8.67 9.15
CA LEU A 425 23.47 7.70 9.54
C LEU A 425 22.86 6.36 9.96
N VAL A 426 21.72 6.37 10.66
CA VAL A 426 21.01 5.14 11.05
C VAL A 426 20.63 4.31 9.81
N CYS A 427 20.02 4.93 8.80
CA CYS A 427 19.68 4.26 7.54
C CYS A 427 20.94 3.80 6.79
N THR A 428 21.96 4.64 6.76
CA THR A 428 23.21 4.37 6.04
C THR A 428 23.96 3.16 6.61
N LEU A 429 23.97 2.97 7.93
CA LEU A 429 24.54 1.77 8.55
C LEU A 429 23.76 0.49 8.23
N MET A 430 22.44 0.58 8.11
CA MET A 430 21.63 -0.56 7.63
C MET A 430 21.97 -0.89 6.17
N LEU A 431 22.08 0.14 5.32
CA LEU A 431 22.46 -0.02 3.91
C LEU A 431 23.86 -0.60 3.75
N LYS A 432 24.81 -0.24 4.62
CA LYS A 432 26.13 -0.89 4.69
C LYS A 432 26.00 -2.40 4.83
N ASN A 433 25.18 -2.87 5.77
CA ASN A 433 25.01 -4.31 6.00
C ASN A 433 24.23 -4.98 4.86
N LEU A 434 23.22 -4.30 4.30
CA LEU A 434 22.36 -4.85 3.24
C LEU A 434 23.02 -4.89 1.85
N LEU A 435 23.94 -3.96 1.57
CA LEU A 435 24.54 -3.78 0.24
C LEU A 435 26.07 -3.88 0.21
N ASN A 436 26.73 -4.02 1.36
CA ASN A 436 28.19 -4.03 1.49
C ASN A 436 28.86 -2.77 0.87
N VAL A 437 28.25 -1.60 1.08
CA VAL A 437 28.76 -0.29 0.64
C VAL A 437 29.64 0.35 1.71
N THR A 438 30.58 1.21 1.31
CA THR A 438 31.29 2.04 2.29
C THR A 438 30.42 3.22 2.71
N VAL A 439 30.59 3.71 3.94
CA VAL A 439 29.74 4.77 4.48
C VAL A 439 30.55 5.89 5.12
N SER A 440 30.05 7.12 4.99
CA SER A 440 30.57 8.29 5.69
C SER A 440 29.40 9.11 6.26
N ALA A 441 29.68 10.03 7.18
CA ALA A 441 28.62 10.75 7.88
C ALA A 441 28.98 12.21 8.17
N THR A 442 27.99 13.08 8.12
CA THR A 442 28.01 14.40 8.73
C THR A 442 27.19 14.35 10.01
N ILE A 443 27.77 14.76 11.14
CA ILE A 443 27.08 14.88 12.43
C ILE A 443 26.86 16.35 12.73
N GLU A 444 25.59 16.76 12.67
CA GLU A 444 25.09 18.09 12.97
C GLU A 444 25.43 18.54 14.41
N ARG A 445 25.35 19.85 14.66
CA ARG A 445 25.72 20.44 15.97
C ARG A 445 24.84 19.96 17.13
N ARG A 446 23.59 19.61 16.85
CA ARG A 446 22.60 19.15 17.84
C ARG A 446 21.92 17.89 17.31
N PRO A 447 22.61 16.74 17.32
CA PRO A 447 22.02 15.53 16.78
C PRO A 447 20.87 15.05 17.67
N PRO A 448 19.76 14.55 17.09
CA PRO A 448 18.67 13.94 17.86
C PRO A 448 19.03 12.56 18.42
N LEU A 449 20.17 11.99 18.01
CA LEU A 449 20.67 10.70 18.49
C LEU A 449 21.48 10.89 19.79
N PRO A 450 21.38 9.96 20.76
CA PRO A 450 22.21 9.99 21.95
C PRO A 450 23.70 9.98 21.61
N ARG A 451 24.50 10.72 22.37
CA ARG A 451 25.95 10.81 22.14
C ARG A 451 26.66 9.45 22.20
N THR A 452 26.28 8.61 23.17
CA THR A 452 26.82 7.25 23.31
C THR A 452 26.58 6.41 22.07
N TRP A 453 25.41 6.57 21.44
CA TRP A 453 25.08 5.88 20.19
C TRP A 453 25.97 6.35 19.04
N ILE A 454 26.19 7.67 18.92
CA ILE A 454 27.04 8.25 17.86
C ILE A 454 28.50 7.77 18.02
N GLU A 455 29.03 7.74 19.24
CA GLU A 455 30.38 7.26 19.53
C GLU A 455 30.58 5.79 19.11
N VAL A 456 29.54 4.96 19.21
CA VAL A 456 29.56 3.56 18.72
C VAL A 456 29.36 3.46 17.20
N ALA A 457 28.66 4.41 16.59
CA ALA A 457 28.36 4.43 15.16
C ALA A 457 29.53 4.93 14.30
N LEU A 458 30.27 5.95 14.74
CA LEU A 458 31.35 6.57 13.96
C LEU A 458 32.48 5.61 13.54
N PRO A 459 32.94 4.66 14.38
CA PRO A 459 33.94 3.66 13.97
C PRO A 459 33.51 2.79 12.77
N GLN A 460 32.21 2.69 12.50
CA GLN A 460 31.69 1.93 11.37
C GLN A 460 31.75 2.71 10.06
N CYS A 461 32.09 4.00 10.10
CA CYS A 461 32.22 4.88 8.94
C CYS A 461 33.68 4.99 8.48
N ALA A 462 33.89 5.15 7.17
CA ALA A 462 35.21 5.40 6.59
C ALA A 462 35.79 6.77 7.00
N GLY A 463 34.90 7.71 7.34
CA GLY A 463 35.21 9.07 7.78
C GLY A 463 33.98 9.96 7.70
N GLY A 464 34.17 11.28 7.77
CA GLY A 464 33.04 12.21 7.76
C GLY A 464 33.35 13.60 8.26
N ARG A 465 32.29 14.36 8.56
CA ARG A 465 32.35 15.67 9.20
C ARG A 465 31.64 15.63 10.55
N VAL A 466 32.24 16.27 11.55
CA VAL A 466 31.63 16.41 12.88
C VAL A 466 31.75 17.84 13.35
N HIS A 467 30.72 18.37 14.01
CA HIS A 467 30.79 19.70 14.61
C HIS A 467 31.34 19.71 16.04
N ASP A 468 31.13 18.63 16.80
CA ASP A 468 31.64 18.52 18.18
C ASP A 468 33.02 17.85 18.20
N ARG A 469 34.04 18.62 18.63
CA ARG A 469 35.41 18.12 18.79
C ARG A 469 35.51 16.97 19.79
N LYS A 470 34.59 16.87 20.75
CA LYS A 470 34.59 15.77 21.73
C LYS A 470 34.27 14.41 21.10
N LEU A 471 33.73 14.37 19.88
CA LEU A 471 33.55 13.14 19.11
C LEU A 471 34.81 12.69 18.37
N LEU A 472 35.88 13.50 18.38
CA LEU A 472 37.18 13.19 17.78
C LEU A 472 38.15 12.67 18.86
N GLU A 473 37.85 11.51 19.45
CA GLU A 473 38.85 10.79 20.26
C GLU A 473 39.89 10.09 19.34
N ALA A 474 41.02 9.67 19.90
CA ALA A 474 42.32 9.49 19.24
C ALA A 474 42.40 8.49 18.04
N GLU A 475 41.33 7.75 17.73
CA GLU A 475 41.28 6.76 16.63
C GLU A 475 40.61 7.27 15.33
N HIS A 476 39.97 8.45 15.34
CA HIS A 476 39.19 8.96 14.20
C HIS A 476 39.96 9.83 13.20
N ARG A 477 41.09 9.34 12.66
CA ARG A 477 41.96 10.12 11.73
C ARG A 477 41.29 10.56 10.42
N SER A 478 40.14 9.99 10.05
CA SER A 478 39.42 10.28 8.80
C SER A 478 38.23 11.25 8.96
N PHE A 479 38.00 11.80 10.16
CA PHE A 479 36.92 12.76 10.41
C PHE A 479 37.45 14.19 10.47
N VAL A 480 36.78 15.08 9.74
CA VAL A 480 37.12 16.51 9.69
C VAL A 480 36.24 17.28 10.66
N LEU A 481 36.86 18.13 11.48
CA LEU A 481 36.12 19.02 12.38
C LEU A 481 35.56 20.19 11.57
N ASP A 482 34.24 20.25 11.47
CA ASP A 482 33.53 21.38 10.88
C ASP A 482 33.26 22.45 11.97
N LYS A 483 34.25 23.33 12.19
CA LYS A 483 34.11 24.51 13.06
C LYS A 483 33.20 25.56 12.40
N THR A 484 31.91 25.29 12.27
CA THR A 484 30.92 26.33 11.96
C THR A 484 30.62 27.16 13.21
N GLY A 485 31.51 28.10 13.54
CA GLY A 485 31.01 29.44 13.88
C GLY A 485 30.44 30.04 12.60
N ARG A 486 29.40 30.88 12.66
CA ARG A 486 28.80 31.55 11.49
C ARG A 486 29.90 31.96 10.49
N PHE A 487 30.04 31.25 9.37
CA PHE A 487 30.80 31.63 8.14
C PHE A 487 32.33 31.39 7.95
N HIS A 488 33.04 30.35 8.45
CA HIS A 488 34.50 30.28 8.14
C HIS A 488 35.22 28.97 7.75
N LEU A 489 34.56 27.82 7.53
CA LEU A 489 35.26 26.63 6.95
C LEU A 489 34.85 26.30 5.52
N THR A 490 33.55 26.30 5.25
CA THR A 490 32.94 26.03 3.93
C THR A 490 33.09 27.18 2.93
N SER A 491 33.78 28.27 3.28
CA SER A 491 34.12 29.37 2.37
C SER A 491 35.47 29.23 1.67
N HIS A 492 36.28 28.25 2.07
CA HIS A 492 37.63 28.08 1.52
C HIS A 492 37.65 26.99 0.44
N THR A 493 38.02 27.36 -0.80
CA THR A 493 38.14 26.43 -1.94
C THR A 493 39.00 25.20 -1.63
N LYS A 494 40.01 25.36 -0.77
CA LYS A 494 40.88 24.26 -0.33
C LYS A 494 40.13 23.19 0.48
N PHE A 495 39.13 23.57 1.27
CA PHE A 495 38.31 22.63 2.04
C PHE A 495 37.45 21.77 1.11
N TRP A 496 36.75 22.38 0.16
CA TRP A 496 35.87 21.64 -0.77
C TRP A 496 36.64 20.69 -1.67
N ARG A 497 37.85 21.08 -2.09
CA ARG A 497 38.77 20.17 -2.79
C ARG A 497 39.14 18.96 -1.93
N GLN A 498 39.58 19.19 -0.69
CA GLN A 498 39.94 18.10 0.23
C GLN A 498 38.74 17.18 0.55
N TRP A 499 37.55 17.76 0.69
CA TRP A 499 36.32 17.01 0.96
C TRP A 499 35.92 16.14 -0.25
N ALA A 500 35.99 16.70 -1.46
CA ALA A 500 35.78 15.96 -2.70
C ALA A 500 36.76 14.78 -2.83
N GLU A 501 38.05 15.00 -2.59
CA GLU A 501 39.09 13.95 -2.60
C GLU A 501 38.78 12.82 -1.61
N LEU A 502 38.30 13.14 -0.40
CA LEU A 502 37.93 12.13 0.60
C LEU A 502 36.75 11.28 0.14
N LEU A 503 35.68 11.90 -0.38
CA LEU A 503 34.49 11.18 -0.86
C LEU A 503 34.82 10.26 -2.04
N VAL A 504 35.59 10.77 -3.01
CA VAL A 504 36.09 9.95 -4.13
C VAL A 504 36.97 8.83 -3.61
N GLY A 505 37.90 9.12 -2.69
CA GLY A 505 38.76 8.12 -2.07
C GLY A 505 37.99 7.00 -1.36
N TRP A 506 36.91 7.33 -0.63
CA TRP A 506 36.07 6.33 0.04
C TRP A 506 35.21 5.51 -0.93
N SER A 507 34.77 6.11 -2.05
CA SER A 507 34.08 5.40 -3.13
C SER A 507 34.96 4.39 -3.87
N CYS A 508 36.26 4.71 -4.00
CA CYS A 508 37.28 3.86 -4.62
C CYS A 508 37.72 2.68 -3.73
N ARG A 509 37.68 2.80 -2.40
CA ARG A 509 38.08 1.71 -1.47
C ARG A 509 37.19 0.46 -1.58
N GLY A 510 36.02 0.56 -2.23
CA GLY A 510 35.18 -0.58 -2.57
C GLY A 510 35.60 -1.34 -3.84
N GLN A 511 36.59 -0.84 -4.61
CA GLN A 511 37.05 -1.43 -5.86
C GLN A 511 38.59 -1.45 -5.92
N GLU A 512 39.21 -2.62 -5.74
CA GLU A 512 40.64 -2.78 -6.01
C GLU A 512 40.91 -2.70 -7.53
N SER A 513 41.25 -1.52 -8.05
CA SER A 513 41.73 -1.38 -9.44
C SER A 513 42.62 -0.14 -9.67
N LYS A 514 43.65 -0.32 -10.53
CA LYS A 514 44.64 0.70 -10.95
C LYS A 514 44.02 1.98 -11.53
N ALA A 515 42.77 1.94 -12.01
CA ALA A 515 42.07 3.10 -12.56
C ALA A 515 41.79 4.23 -11.53
N CYS A 516 41.67 3.91 -10.23
CA CYS A 516 41.46 4.92 -9.19
C CYS A 516 42.70 5.78 -8.91
N ALA A 517 43.92 5.25 -9.12
CA ALA A 517 45.16 5.99 -8.88
C ALA A 517 45.42 7.08 -9.94
N GLU A 518 44.89 6.92 -11.14
CA GLU A 518 44.98 7.92 -12.22
C GLU A 518 43.93 9.03 -12.07
N ARG A 519 42.73 8.73 -11.55
CA ARG A 519 41.67 9.73 -11.33
C ARG A 519 41.89 10.62 -10.09
N ALA A 520 42.48 10.09 -9.01
CA ALA A 520 42.90 10.93 -7.88
C ALA A 520 43.92 12.00 -8.27
N LYS A 521 44.68 11.77 -9.37
CA LYS A 521 45.60 12.75 -9.96
C LYS A 521 44.95 13.72 -10.95
N GLN A 522 43.72 13.46 -11.41
CA GLN A 522 42.97 14.38 -12.30
C GLN A 522 42.17 15.46 -11.53
N VAL A 523 42.10 15.34 -10.20
CA VAL A 523 41.51 16.35 -9.29
C VAL A 523 42.56 17.41 -8.84
N GLU A 524 43.86 17.14 -9.07
CA GLU A 524 44.95 18.14 -9.02
C GLU A 524 44.92 19.08 -10.23
#